data_AF-A0A1F6L8N8-F1
#
_entry.id   AF-A0A1F6L8N8-F1
#
_cell.length_a   1.000
_cell.length_b   1.000
_cell.length_c   1.000
_cell.angle_alpha   90.00
_cell.angle_beta   90.00
_cell.angle_gamma   90.00
#
_symmetry.space_group_name_H-M   'P 1'
#
loop_
_entity.id
_entity.type
_entity.pdbx_description
1 polymer ?
#
loop_
_entity_poly.entity_id
_entity_poly.type
_entity_poly.pdbx_seq_one_letter_code
_entity_poly.pdbx_strand_id
1 'polypeptide(L)'
;MIQESFFKDCGASMDKVCDVFQTDLSGFRTGRASTKILEDLPVDAYGSTMRMKELGSISVPEPNLLVVQPWDRSVTQAIEKSIRTSDLNLSPVVEGGLIRVRIPPLSEERRKELSKVISKKGEEARVSIRAVRHEAVNEAQEMRKKGEAAEDEEKRAKDRIQKLTDAAIRKIDDATNKKIEEIQKV
;
A
#
# COMPACT_ATOMS: atom_id res chain seq x y z
N MET A 1 -33.55 -11.57 13.48
CA MET A 1 -32.39 -10.81 13.97
C MET A 1 -31.23 -10.98 13.01
N ILE A 2 -30.90 -9.91 12.29
CA ILE A 2 -29.68 -9.84 11.46
C ILE A 2 -28.48 -10.06 12.37
N GLN A 3 -27.72 -11.13 12.11
CA GLN A 3 -26.64 -11.58 12.98
C GLN A 3 -25.42 -10.64 12.92
N GLU A 4 -24.63 -10.60 13.98
CA GLU A 4 -23.39 -9.82 14.03
C GLU A 4 -22.32 -10.34 13.03
N SER A 5 -22.39 -11.62 12.67
CA SER A 5 -21.58 -12.23 11.60
C SER A 5 -21.75 -11.51 10.27
N PHE A 6 -22.98 -11.17 9.88
CA PHE A 6 -23.27 -10.47 8.63
C PHE A 6 -22.52 -9.13 8.51
N PHE A 7 -22.48 -8.34 9.58
CA PHE A 7 -21.74 -7.07 9.58
C PHE A 7 -20.23 -7.27 9.56
N LYS A 8 -19.72 -8.35 10.17
CA LYS A 8 -18.30 -8.72 10.09
C LYS A 8 -17.91 -9.12 8.67
N ASP A 9 -18.76 -9.88 7.98
CA ASP A 9 -18.49 -10.34 6.62
C ASP A 9 -18.52 -9.17 5.61
N CYS A 10 -19.48 -8.25 5.78
CA CYS A 10 -19.53 -7.01 5.01
C CYS A 10 -18.28 -6.15 5.26
N GLY A 11 -17.89 -5.97 6.52
CA GLY A 11 -16.68 -5.25 6.91
C GLY A 11 -15.41 -5.88 6.34
N ALA A 12 -15.27 -7.20 6.45
CA ALA A 12 -14.13 -7.94 5.91
C ALA A 12 -14.03 -7.83 4.38
N SER A 13 -15.17 -7.78 3.69
CA SER A 13 -15.21 -7.60 2.23
C SER A 13 -14.76 -6.19 1.82
N MET A 14 -15.17 -5.16 2.57
CA MET A 14 -14.69 -3.80 2.37
C MET A 14 -13.20 -3.63 2.71
N ASP A 15 -12.74 -4.24 3.80
CA ASP A 15 -11.32 -4.21 4.20
C ASP A 15 -10.44 -4.91 3.15
N LYS A 16 -10.89 -6.02 2.55
CA LYS A 16 -10.18 -6.64 1.41
C LYS A 16 -10.01 -5.68 0.24
N VAL A 17 -11.03 -4.87 -0.09
CA VAL A 17 -10.90 -3.85 -1.14
C VAL A 17 -9.85 -2.80 -0.75
N CYS A 18 -9.83 -2.37 0.52
CA CYS A 18 -8.80 -1.46 1.02
C CYS A 18 -7.39 -2.07 0.95
N ASP A 19 -7.23 -3.35 1.28
CA ASP A 19 -5.93 -4.04 1.27
C ASP A 19 -5.39 -4.21 -0.16
N VAL A 20 -6.25 -4.58 -1.11
CA VAL A 20 -5.90 -4.63 -2.53
C VAL A 20 -5.49 -3.24 -3.01
N PHE A 21 -6.25 -2.20 -2.66
CA PHE A 21 -5.92 -0.83 -3.02
C PHE A 21 -4.57 -0.38 -2.43
N GLN A 22 -4.27 -0.72 -1.17
CA GLN A 22 -2.96 -0.43 -0.56
C GLN A 22 -1.81 -1.14 -1.28
N THR A 23 -2.03 -2.39 -1.68
CA THR A 23 -1.05 -3.16 -2.44
C THR A 23 -0.80 -2.52 -3.81
N ASP A 24 -1.85 -2.13 -4.51
CA ASP A 24 -1.77 -1.38 -5.77
C ASP A 24 -0.99 -0.06 -5.59
N LEU A 25 -1.29 0.70 -4.52
CA LEU A 25 -0.57 1.95 -4.21
C LEU A 25 0.92 1.73 -3.94
N SER A 26 1.29 0.60 -3.33
CA SER A 26 2.69 0.28 -3.01
C SER A 26 3.53 0.01 -4.27
N GLY A 27 2.90 -0.43 -5.37
CA GLY A 27 3.56 -0.65 -6.65
C GLY A 27 3.98 0.63 -7.37
N PHE A 28 3.37 1.78 -7.05
CA PHE A 28 3.72 3.05 -7.67
C PHE A 28 4.98 3.65 -7.04
N ARG A 29 6.06 3.70 -7.82
CA ARG A 29 7.30 4.40 -7.46
C ARG A 29 7.06 5.92 -7.48
N THR A 30 7.02 6.55 -6.31
CA THR A 30 6.77 8.00 -6.16
C THR A 30 8.00 8.88 -6.36
N GLY A 31 9.15 8.29 -6.74
CA GLY A 31 10.41 9.03 -6.86
C GLY A 31 11.04 9.42 -5.52
N ARG A 32 10.40 9.06 -4.41
CA ARG A 32 10.93 9.23 -3.05
C ARG A 32 11.65 7.95 -2.61
N ALA A 33 12.81 8.14 -1.98
CA ALA A 33 13.52 7.13 -1.24
C ALA A 33 12.62 6.52 -0.15
N SER A 34 12.37 5.23 -0.27
CA SER A 34 11.66 4.42 0.72
C SER A 34 12.53 3.23 1.08
N THR A 35 12.68 2.97 2.39
CA THR A 35 13.48 1.84 2.88
C THR A 35 12.94 0.50 2.38
N LYS A 36 11.61 0.40 2.23
CA LYS A 36 10.92 -0.80 1.73
C LYS A 36 11.42 -1.29 0.37
N ILE A 37 11.92 -0.39 -0.49
CA ILE A 37 12.46 -0.75 -1.81
C ILE A 37 13.68 -1.67 -1.67
N LEU A 38 14.48 -1.45 -0.64
CA LEU A 38 15.70 -2.22 -0.40
C LEU A 38 15.49 -3.33 0.64
N GLU A 39 14.56 -3.19 1.60
CA GLU A 39 14.37 -4.16 2.71
C GLU A 39 14.15 -5.61 2.23
N ASP A 40 13.36 -5.81 1.18
CA ASP A 40 13.03 -7.13 0.63
C ASP A 40 14.00 -7.62 -0.46
N LEU A 41 15.06 -6.86 -0.75
CA LEU A 41 16.03 -7.25 -1.77
C LEU A 41 16.85 -8.47 -1.29
N PRO A 42 16.89 -9.57 -2.06
CA PRO A 42 17.71 -10.72 -1.74
C PRO A 42 19.20 -10.42 -1.99
N VAL A 43 20.04 -10.71 -1.01
CA VAL A 43 21.49 -10.49 -1.04
C VAL A 43 22.19 -11.80 -0.72
N ASP A 44 23.09 -12.24 -1.59
CA ASP A 44 23.90 -13.43 -1.34
C ASP A 44 25.06 -13.10 -0.40
N ALA A 45 24.94 -13.50 0.86
CA ALA A 45 25.92 -13.28 1.91
C ALA A 45 26.19 -14.57 2.69
N TYR A 46 27.44 -14.79 3.09
CA TYR A 46 27.84 -15.96 3.89
C TYR A 46 27.44 -17.32 3.28
N GLY A 47 27.38 -17.41 1.94
CA GLY A 47 27.00 -18.65 1.24
C GLY A 47 25.50 -18.94 1.19
N SER A 48 24.65 -17.99 1.59
CA SER A 48 23.19 -18.12 1.53
C SER A 48 22.53 -16.81 1.07
N THR A 49 21.32 -16.87 0.55
CA THR A 49 20.53 -15.69 0.20
C THR A 49 19.80 -15.16 1.43
N MET A 50 20.16 -13.97 1.89
CA MET A 50 19.56 -13.27 3.04
C MET A 50 18.85 -11.99 2.58
N ARG A 51 17.99 -11.41 3.42
CA ARG A 51 17.37 -10.12 3.08
C ARG A 51 18.29 -8.97 3.47
N MET A 52 18.25 -7.91 2.68
CA MET A 52 18.95 -6.64 2.93
C MET A 52 18.78 -6.11 4.37
N LYS A 53 17.56 -6.22 4.92
CA LYS A 53 17.19 -5.79 6.28
C LYS A 53 17.95 -6.52 7.39
N GLU A 54 18.39 -7.75 7.14
CA GLU A 54 19.12 -8.59 8.10
C GLU A 54 20.61 -8.26 8.11
N LEU A 55 21.12 -7.72 7.00
CA LEU A 55 22.55 -7.44 6.78
C LEU A 55 22.96 -6.01 7.15
N GLY A 56 22.00 -5.10 7.35
CA GLY A 56 22.30 -3.71 7.68
C GLY A 56 21.10 -2.85 8.05
N SER A 57 21.40 -1.64 8.51
CA SER A 57 20.41 -0.58 8.74
C SER A 57 20.21 0.23 7.46
N ILE A 58 18.95 0.53 7.13
CA ILE A 58 18.56 1.31 5.95
C ILE A 58 17.94 2.62 6.44
N SER A 59 18.44 3.74 5.94
CA SER A 59 17.98 5.08 6.32
C SER A 59 17.75 5.96 5.08
N VAL A 60 16.85 6.93 5.23
CA VAL A 60 16.53 7.93 4.20
C VAL A 60 16.92 9.31 4.73
N PRO A 61 18.19 9.71 4.64
CA PRO A 61 18.62 11.04 5.10
C PRO A 61 18.04 12.17 4.22
N GLU A 62 17.86 11.92 2.92
CA GLU A 62 17.26 12.88 1.98
C GLU A 62 16.17 12.19 1.14
N PRO A 63 15.15 12.92 0.64
CA PRO A 63 14.05 12.33 -0.12
C PRO A 63 14.45 11.56 -1.38
N ASN A 64 15.64 11.80 -1.93
CA ASN A 64 16.19 11.17 -3.12
C ASN A 64 17.41 10.27 -2.83
N LEU A 65 17.78 10.09 -1.56
CA LEU A 65 18.97 9.35 -1.16
C LEU A 65 18.63 8.28 -0.12
N LEU A 66 18.94 7.03 -0.47
CA LEU A 66 18.97 5.90 0.45
C LEU A 66 20.41 5.68 0.92
N VAL A 67 20.56 5.41 2.21
CA VAL A 67 21.84 5.01 2.79
C VAL A 67 21.64 3.67 3.48
N VAL A 68 22.43 2.68 3.05
CA VAL A 68 22.53 1.39 3.73
C VAL A 68 23.85 1.36 4.50
N GLN A 69 23.74 1.09 5.79
CA GLN A 69 24.86 0.84 6.68
C GLN A 69 24.90 -0.66 7.03
N PRO A 70 25.78 -1.46 6.38
CA PRO A 70 25.93 -2.86 6.72
C PRO A 70 26.55 -3.02 8.11
N TRP A 71 26.16 -4.09 8.83
CA TRP A 71 26.72 -4.42 10.14
C TRP A 71 28.17 -4.91 10.04
N ASP A 72 28.48 -5.62 8.95
CA ASP A 72 29.83 -6.07 8.62
C ASP A 72 30.27 -5.46 7.29
N ARG A 73 31.53 -5.00 7.20
CA ARG A 73 32.10 -4.47 5.97
C ARG A 73 32.34 -5.57 4.92
N SER A 74 32.47 -6.83 5.33
CA SER A 74 32.68 -7.96 4.42
C SER A 74 31.54 -8.14 3.41
N VAL A 75 30.30 -7.79 3.79
CA VAL A 75 29.11 -7.93 2.95
C VAL A 75 28.84 -6.72 2.04
N THR A 76 29.63 -5.65 2.14
CA THR A 76 29.43 -4.41 1.35
C THR A 76 29.40 -4.67 -0.15
N GLN A 77 30.31 -5.50 -0.67
CA GLN A 77 30.38 -5.83 -2.10
C GLN A 77 29.19 -6.70 -2.56
N ALA A 78 28.75 -7.63 -1.72
CA ALA A 78 27.58 -8.47 -2.01
C ALA A 78 26.32 -7.62 -2.13
N ILE A 79 26.17 -6.65 -1.21
CA ILE A 79 25.06 -5.70 -1.22
C ILE A 79 25.09 -4.81 -2.46
N GLU A 80 26.26 -4.22 -2.77
CA GLU A 80 26.42 -3.37 -3.96
C GLU A 80 26.03 -4.13 -5.24
N LYS A 81 26.49 -5.38 -5.37
CA LYS A 81 26.20 -6.23 -6.51
C LYS A 81 24.70 -6.55 -6.58
N SER A 82 24.06 -6.92 -5.48
CA SER A 82 22.62 -7.20 -5.44
C SER A 82 21.80 -5.98 -5.86
N ILE A 83 22.11 -4.79 -5.35
CA ILE A 83 21.41 -3.55 -5.72
C ILE A 83 21.57 -3.26 -7.21
N ARG A 84 22.77 -3.43 -7.77
CA ARG A 84 23.06 -3.19 -9.18
C ARG A 84 22.39 -4.21 -10.11
N THR A 85 22.30 -5.47 -9.71
CA THR A 85 21.68 -6.56 -10.48
C THR A 85 20.15 -6.57 -10.33
N SER A 86 19.61 -5.88 -9.34
CA SER A 86 18.16 -5.79 -9.14
C SER A 86 17.42 -5.06 -10.28
N ASP A 87 16.15 -5.42 -10.47
CA ASP A 87 15.21 -4.75 -11.39
C ASP A 87 14.85 -3.30 -10.97
N LEU A 88 15.56 -2.76 -9.97
CA LEU A 88 15.37 -1.39 -9.49
C LEU A 88 16.10 -0.37 -10.39
N ASN A 89 17.08 -0.82 -11.18
CA ASN A 89 17.92 0.03 -12.04
C ASN A 89 18.55 1.21 -11.26
N LEU A 90 19.04 0.91 -10.06
CA LEU A 90 19.66 1.89 -9.16
C LEU A 90 21.18 1.78 -9.20
N SER A 91 21.86 2.91 -9.06
CA SER A 91 23.33 2.98 -9.02
C SER A 91 23.83 3.22 -7.59
N PRO A 92 24.33 2.17 -6.89
CA PRO A 92 24.94 2.34 -5.58
C PRO A 92 26.33 2.97 -5.67
N VAL A 93 26.69 3.78 -4.68
CA VAL A 93 28.02 4.38 -4.48
C VAL A 93 28.49 4.01 -3.08
N VAL A 94 29.68 3.42 -2.97
CA VAL A 94 30.25 3.00 -1.68
C VAL A 94 31.21 4.07 -1.17
N GLU A 95 30.97 4.60 0.02
CA GLU A 95 31.81 5.61 0.69
C GLU A 95 32.09 5.18 2.14
N GLY A 96 33.34 4.86 2.48
CA GLY A 96 33.74 4.56 3.86
C GLY A 96 33.05 3.35 4.50
N GLY A 97 32.46 2.44 3.71
CA GLY A 97 31.67 1.31 4.17
C GLY A 97 30.16 1.58 4.25
N LEU A 98 29.69 2.79 3.89
CA LEU A 98 28.29 3.11 3.66
C LEU A 98 27.95 2.97 2.18
N ILE A 99 26.74 2.51 1.87
CA ILE A 99 26.26 2.36 0.50
C ILE A 99 25.17 3.39 0.26
N ARG A 100 25.46 4.36 -0.61
CA ARG A 100 24.57 5.47 -0.99
C ARG A 100 23.88 5.13 -2.30
N VAL A 101 22.56 5.17 -2.34
CA VAL A 101 21.77 4.92 -3.55
C VAL A 101 20.93 6.15 -3.85
N ARG A 102 21.23 6.83 -4.96
CA ARG A 102 20.44 7.97 -5.41
C ARG A 102 19.29 7.50 -6.27
N ILE A 103 18.08 7.95 -5.95
CA ILE A 103 16.90 7.75 -6.77
C ILE A 103 16.74 8.95 -7.70
N PRO A 104 16.71 8.74 -9.03
CA PRO A 104 16.44 9.82 -9.97
C PRO A 104 15.07 10.47 -9.69
N PRO A 105 14.97 11.81 -9.72
CA PRO A 105 13.68 12.47 -9.58
C PRO A 105 12.78 12.13 -10.78
N LEU A 106 11.48 11.98 -10.51
CA LEU A 106 10.49 11.87 -11.57
C LEU A 106 10.35 13.20 -12.31
N SER A 107 10.19 13.18 -13.64
CA SER A 107 9.82 14.37 -14.41
C SER A 107 8.42 14.87 -14.04
N GLU A 108 8.15 16.16 -14.24
CA GLU A 108 6.85 16.76 -13.90
C GLU A 108 5.70 16.11 -14.69
N GLU A 109 5.93 15.77 -15.95
CA GLU A 109 4.97 15.04 -16.79
C GLU A 109 4.64 13.68 -16.19
N ARG A 110 5.66 12.92 -15.75
CA ARG A 110 5.46 11.60 -15.14
C ARG A 110 4.72 11.69 -13.80
N ARG A 111 4.98 12.74 -13.00
CA ARG A 111 4.24 13.00 -11.76
C ARG A 111 2.77 13.27 -12.02
N LYS A 112 2.45 14.08 -13.04
CA LYS A 112 1.07 14.38 -13.46
C LYS A 112 0.34 13.15 -13.99
N GLU A 113 1.03 12.27 -14.70
CA GLU A 113 0.44 10.99 -15.13
C GLU A 113 0.14 10.08 -13.93
N LEU A 114 1.09 9.92 -13.02
CA LEU A 114 0.93 9.06 -11.84
C LEU A 114 -0.21 9.53 -10.93
N SER A 115 -0.35 10.85 -10.72
CA SER A 115 -1.44 11.38 -9.91
C SER A 115 -2.82 11.10 -10.53
N LYS A 116 -2.95 11.17 -11.86
CA LYS A 116 -4.16 10.79 -12.59
C LYS A 116 -4.47 9.31 -12.43
N VAL A 117 -3.46 8.44 -12.57
CA VAL A 117 -3.63 6.98 -12.43
C VAL A 117 -4.05 6.62 -11.01
N ILE A 118 -3.42 7.21 -9.99
CA ILE A 118 -3.78 6.98 -8.58
C ILE A 118 -5.20 7.45 -8.28
N SER A 119 -5.59 8.63 -8.80
CA SER A 119 -6.96 9.13 -8.65
C SER A 119 -7.98 8.18 -9.28
N LYS A 120 -7.68 7.64 -10.47
CA LYS A 120 -8.53 6.65 -11.14
C LYS A 120 -8.66 5.36 -10.32
N LYS A 121 -7.54 4.84 -9.81
CA LYS A 121 -7.52 3.65 -8.93
C LYS A 121 -8.29 3.87 -7.64
N GLY A 122 -8.20 5.05 -7.04
CA GLY A 122 -9.00 5.43 -5.88
C GLY A 122 -10.50 5.39 -6.17
N GLU A 123 -10.93 5.89 -7.34
CA GLU A 123 -12.34 5.81 -7.74
C GLU A 123 -12.79 4.37 -8.00
N GLU A 124 -11.98 3.54 -8.67
CA GLU A 124 -12.26 2.11 -8.87
C GLU A 124 -12.49 1.38 -7.53
N ALA A 125 -11.66 1.68 -6.51
CA ALA A 125 -11.81 1.13 -5.18
C ALA A 125 -13.10 1.63 -4.47
N ARG A 126 -13.45 2.93 -4.63
CA ARG A 126 -14.74 3.46 -4.12
C ARG A 126 -15.95 2.80 -4.77
N VAL A 127 -15.91 2.60 -6.10
CA VAL A 127 -16.97 1.89 -6.83
C VAL A 127 -17.13 0.47 -6.29
N SER A 128 -16.03 -0.23 -6.04
CA SER A 128 -16.05 -1.57 -5.46
C SER A 128 -16.68 -1.60 -4.06
N ILE A 129 -16.35 -0.64 -3.18
CA ILE A 129 -17.01 -0.52 -1.87
C ILE A 129 -18.52 -0.25 -2.03
N ARG A 130 -18.92 0.62 -2.96
CA ARG A 130 -20.34 0.92 -3.21
C ARG A 130 -21.09 -0.32 -3.71
N ALA A 131 -20.44 -1.19 -4.48
CA ALA A 131 -21.00 -2.47 -4.92
C ALA A 131 -21.23 -3.42 -3.73
N VAL A 132 -20.22 -3.62 -2.87
CA VAL A 132 -20.35 -4.42 -1.63
C VAL A 132 -21.47 -3.89 -0.74
N ARG A 133 -21.58 -2.56 -0.60
CA ARG A 133 -22.68 -1.92 0.13
C ARG A 133 -24.04 -2.27 -0.50
N HIS A 134 -24.16 -2.20 -1.83
CA HIS A 134 -25.40 -2.49 -2.53
C HIS A 134 -25.84 -3.95 -2.31
N GLU A 135 -24.91 -4.89 -2.41
CA GLU A 135 -25.14 -6.31 -2.13
C GLU A 135 -25.62 -6.52 -0.69
N ALA A 136 -24.94 -5.95 0.30
CA ALA A 136 -25.33 -6.06 1.71
C ALA A 136 -26.71 -5.44 2.00
N VAL A 137 -27.04 -4.31 1.37
CA VAL A 137 -28.37 -3.69 1.53
C VAL A 137 -29.46 -4.55 0.89
N ASN A 138 -29.21 -5.11 -0.30
CA ASN A 138 -30.16 -5.99 -0.97
C ASN A 138 -30.39 -7.26 -0.15
N GLU A 139 -29.34 -7.84 0.44
CA GLU A 139 -29.44 -9.02 1.29
C GLU A 139 -30.29 -8.74 2.55
N ALA A 140 -30.08 -7.60 3.21
CA ALA A 140 -30.90 -7.17 4.34
C ALA A 140 -32.38 -6.98 3.95
N GLN A 141 -32.67 -6.49 2.74
CA GLN A 141 -34.03 -6.38 2.22
C GLN A 141 -34.66 -7.75 1.94
N GLU A 142 -33.90 -8.70 1.40
CA GLU A 142 -34.38 -10.05 1.15
C GLU A 142 -34.65 -10.81 2.46
N MET A 143 -33.81 -10.66 3.48
CA MET A 143 -34.06 -11.21 4.82
C MET A 143 -35.39 -10.69 5.42
N ARG A 144 -35.72 -9.41 5.22
CA ARG A 144 -37.03 -8.86 5.61
C ARG A 144 -38.17 -9.52 4.84
N LYS A 145 -38.06 -9.63 3.51
CA LYS A 145 -39.11 -10.26 2.67
C LYS A 145 -39.38 -11.71 3.06
N LYS A 146 -38.34 -12.43 3.47
CA LYS A 146 -38.43 -13.82 3.96
C LYS A 146 -38.99 -13.93 5.38
N GLY A 147 -39.22 -12.82 6.08
CA GLY A 147 -39.69 -12.79 7.46
C GLY A 147 -38.60 -13.08 8.50
N GLU A 148 -37.33 -13.10 8.11
CA GLU A 148 -36.18 -13.37 8.99
C GLU A 148 -35.74 -12.13 9.81
N ALA A 149 -36.20 -10.95 9.39
CA ALA A 149 -35.92 -9.66 10.02
C ALA A 149 -37.14 -8.74 10.05
N ALA A 150 -37.29 -7.98 11.14
CA ALA A 150 -38.30 -6.93 11.27
C ALA A 150 -37.87 -5.63 10.54
N GLU A 151 -38.82 -4.75 10.23
CA GLU A 151 -38.52 -3.46 9.57
C GLU A 151 -37.54 -2.57 10.37
N ASP A 152 -37.63 -2.58 11.69
CA ASP A 152 -36.71 -1.86 12.57
C ASP A 152 -35.30 -2.46 12.58
N GLU A 153 -35.16 -3.75 12.29
CA GLU A 153 -33.85 -4.40 12.14
C GLU A 153 -33.22 -4.05 10.79
N GLU A 154 -34.01 -4.02 9.71
CA GLU A 154 -33.55 -3.61 8.38
C GLU A 154 -33.03 -2.16 8.41
N LYS A 155 -33.75 -1.23 9.05
CA LYS A 155 -33.28 0.16 9.22
C LYS A 155 -31.96 0.23 9.96
N ARG A 156 -31.84 -0.45 11.11
CA ARG A 156 -30.60 -0.50 11.89
C ARG A 156 -29.44 -1.11 11.10
N ALA A 157 -29.71 -2.14 10.29
CA ALA A 157 -28.71 -2.75 9.43
C ALA A 157 -28.20 -1.79 8.37
N LYS A 158 -29.09 -1.05 7.68
CA LYS A 158 -28.71 -0.03 6.71
C LYS A 158 -27.83 1.06 7.32
N ASP A 159 -28.18 1.55 8.50
CA ASP A 159 -27.38 2.56 9.21
C ASP A 159 -25.98 2.04 9.56
N ARG A 160 -25.89 0.78 10.00
CA ARG A 160 -24.61 0.15 10.34
C ARG A 160 -23.76 -0.13 9.11
N ILE A 161 -24.34 -0.62 8.02
CA ILE A 161 -23.68 -0.80 6.72
C ILE A 161 -23.15 0.54 6.20
N GLN A 162 -23.93 1.62 6.32
CA GLN A 162 -23.51 2.95 5.90
C GLN A 162 -22.29 3.44 6.69
N LYS A 163 -22.29 3.27 8.03
CA LYS A 163 -21.12 3.60 8.88
C LYS A 163 -19.85 2.83 8.48
N LEU A 164 -19.98 1.54 8.16
CA LEU A 164 -18.85 0.73 7.67
C LEU A 164 -18.34 1.24 6.32
N THR A 165 -19.27 1.57 5.42
CA THR A 165 -18.95 2.12 4.09
C THR A 165 -18.20 3.45 4.21
N ASP A 166 -18.71 4.37 5.04
CA ASP A 166 -18.10 5.69 5.22
C ASP A 166 -16.69 5.58 5.81
N ALA A 167 -16.48 4.66 6.76
CA ALA A 167 -15.16 4.41 7.32
C ALA A 167 -14.18 3.87 6.26
N ALA A 168 -14.61 2.93 5.42
CA ALA A 168 -13.78 2.35 4.38
C ALA A 168 -13.47 3.34 3.24
N ILE A 169 -14.44 4.18 2.84
CA ILE A 169 -14.23 5.27 1.89
C ILE A 169 -13.20 6.27 2.42
N ARG A 170 -13.31 6.68 3.69
CA ARG A 170 -12.30 7.57 4.32
C ARG A 170 -10.90 6.97 4.29
N LYS A 171 -10.74 5.67 4.57
CA LYS A 171 -9.44 4.99 4.46
C LYS A 171 -8.85 5.11 3.05
N ILE A 172 -9.67 4.93 2.01
CA ILE A 172 -9.24 5.08 0.61
C ILE A 172 -8.86 6.53 0.30
N ASP A 173 -9.69 7.50 0.70
CA ASP A 173 -9.45 8.92 0.45
C ASP A 173 -8.15 9.38 1.11
N ASP A 174 -7.94 9.03 2.38
CA ASP A 174 -6.73 9.35 3.12
C ASP A 174 -5.49 8.73 2.47
N ALA A 175 -5.57 7.46 2.05
CA ALA A 175 -4.46 6.78 1.37
C ALA A 175 -4.16 7.40 0.00
N THR A 176 -5.19 7.74 -0.77
CA THR A 176 -5.07 8.39 -2.09
C THR A 176 -4.41 9.76 -1.96
N ASN A 177 -4.90 10.60 -1.05
CA ASN A 177 -4.40 11.95 -0.83
C ASN A 177 -2.96 11.94 -0.34
N LYS A 178 -2.63 11.08 0.65
CA LYS A 178 -1.25 10.89 1.11
C LYS A 178 -0.32 10.52 -0.05
N LYS A 179 -0.75 9.60 -0.93
CA LYS A 179 0.08 9.18 -2.06
C LYS A 179 0.26 10.27 -3.11
N ILE A 180 -0.77 11.07 -3.38
CA ILE A 180 -0.68 12.20 -4.30
C ILE A 180 0.24 13.29 -3.74
N GLU A 181 0.13 13.61 -2.45
CA GLU A 181 1.03 14.55 -1.79
C GLU A 181 2.48 14.09 -1.83
N GLU A 182 2.74 12.78 -1.63
CA GLU A 182 4.08 12.21 -1.76
C GLU A 182 4.69 12.45 -3.15
N ILE A 183 3.88 12.37 -4.20
CA ILE A 183 4.33 12.56 -5.59
C ILE A 183 4.56 14.04 -5.90
N GLN A 184 3.81 14.94 -5.28
CA GLN A 184 3.87 16.39 -5.56
C GLN A 184 4.92 17.14 -4.72
N LYS A 185 5.28 16.64 -3.53
CA LYS A 185 6.23 17.31 -2.61
C LYS A 185 7.71 17.09 -2.95
N VAL A 186 8.03 16.07 -3.74
CA VAL A 186 9.34 15.89 -4.39
C VAL A 186 9.32 16.68 -5.70
#